data_AF-A0A0E2LPP0-F1
#
_entry.id   AF-A0A0E2LPP0-F1
#
_cell.length_a   1.000
_cell.length_b   1.000
_cell.length_c   1.000
_cell.angle_alpha   90.00
_cell.angle_beta   90.00
_cell.angle_gamma   90.00
#
_symmetry.space_group_name_H-M   'P 1'
#
loop_
_entity.id
_entity.type
_entity.pdbx_description
1 polymer ?
#
loop_
_entity_poly.entity_id
_entity_poly.type
_entity_poly.pdbx_seq_one_letter_code
_entity_poly.pdbx_strand_id
1 'polypeptide(L)'
;NQNVGGTVEFYNQGYDCADCGMYRRSWQYFGIPVNESDFPYEHVAGNETVNQWVEPFNGDKWRPAPYAPDTKLQKFKGYQITNDVQAQPTGVYSFKGTLCVCDAFLNLTRTSGVNYSGANLIGNSYTGAIDIKQGIVFPPEVEQTVYLFNTGTRDQWRKLNGSTVSGYRAGQYLSVPKNTAGQDNLPDRIPSMHSFLVKMQNGASCTLQILYDKLLKNTTVNNGNGTHLAWRSGNSGSANMPSLVMDVLGNESADRLWIFTDVGLSFGFDNGWDGRKLTEKGLSQLYAMSDIGNDKFQVAGVPELNNLLIGFDADKDGQYTLEFALSDHFAKG
;
A
#
# COMPACT_ATOMS: atom_id res chain seq x y z
N ASN A 1 -18.65 0.22 26.10
CA ASN A 1 -18.38 -1.23 26.20
C ASN A 1 -17.14 -1.51 25.38
N GLN A 2 -16.02 -1.93 25.98
CA GLN A 2 -14.75 -2.20 25.30
C GLN A 2 -14.54 -3.69 24.96
N ASN A 3 -15.43 -4.57 25.44
CA ASN A 3 -15.34 -6.01 25.25
C ASN A 3 -16.44 -6.47 24.29
N VAL A 4 -16.28 -6.09 23.02
CA VAL A 4 -17.20 -6.48 21.94
C VAL A 4 -16.67 -7.74 21.29
N GLY A 5 -17.33 -8.87 21.54
CA GLY A 5 -17.06 -10.11 20.82
C GLY A 5 -17.63 -10.06 19.40
N GLY A 6 -16.92 -10.64 18.45
CA GLY A 6 -17.35 -10.70 17.05
C GLY A 6 -16.73 -11.86 16.28
N THR A 7 -17.36 -12.19 15.16
CA THR A 7 -16.79 -13.02 14.11
C THR A 7 -16.62 -12.13 12.89
N VAL A 8 -15.41 -12.12 12.31
CA VAL A 8 -15.09 -11.35 11.12
C VAL A 8 -14.60 -12.30 10.04
N GLU A 9 -15.19 -12.18 8.87
CA GLU A 9 -14.85 -12.99 7.70
C GLU A 9 -13.80 -12.28 6.85
N PHE A 10 -12.81 -13.05 6.42
CA PHE A 10 -11.70 -12.60 5.59
C PHE A 10 -11.65 -13.40 4.31
N TYR A 11 -11.60 -12.69 3.19
CA TYR A 11 -11.47 -13.30 1.88
C TYR A 11 -10.04 -13.16 1.37
N ASN A 12 -9.41 -14.29 1.05
CA ASN A 12 -8.09 -14.35 0.44
C ASN A 12 -8.17 -14.49 -1.08
N GLN A 13 -7.53 -13.57 -1.79
CA GLN A 13 -7.33 -13.54 -3.23
C GLN A 13 -5.92 -14.00 -3.63
N GLY A 14 -5.04 -14.30 -2.67
CA GLY A 14 -3.69 -14.82 -2.91
C GLY A 14 -3.69 -16.34 -3.09
N TYR A 15 -3.26 -16.78 -4.27
CA TYR A 15 -3.12 -18.18 -4.68
C TYR A 15 -1.96 -18.42 -5.65
N ASP A 16 -1.61 -19.68 -5.90
CA ASP A 16 -0.64 -20.08 -6.92
C ASP A 16 -1.30 -20.06 -8.31
N CYS A 17 -1.30 -18.89 -8.95
CA CYS A 17 -1.95 -18.71 -10.24
C CYS A 17 -1.27 -19.49 -11.37
N ALA A 18 -1.96 -20.51 -11.89
CA ALA A 18 -1.45 -21.39 -12.94
C ALA A 18 -0.91 -20.65 -14.18
N ASP A 19 -1.57 -19.57 -14.59
CA ASP A 19 -1.32 -18.86 -15.84
C ASP A 19 -0.70 -17.46 -15.66
N CYS A 20 -0.30 -17.07 -14.44
CA CYS A 20 0.21 -15.72 -14.18
C CYS A 20 1.68 -15.51 -14.63
N GLY A 21 2.38 -16.56 -15.06
CA GLY A 21 3.75 -16.48 -15.57
C GLY A 21 4.74 -17.38 -14.87
N MET A 22 5.99 -16.93 -14.80
CA MET A 22 7.10 -17.57 -14.10
C MET A 22 6.92 -17.48 -12.58
N TYR A 23 6.51 -16.32 -12.07
CA TYR A 23 6.14 -16.14 -10.67
C TYR A 23 4.62 -16.30 -10.50
N ARG A 24 4.22 -17.52 -10.16
CA ARG A 24 2.81 -17.92 -10.03
C ARG A 24 2.19 -17.59 -8.67
N ARG A 25 3.01 -17.52 -7.63
CA ARG A 25 2.56 -17.29 -6.25
C ARG A 25 2.16 -15.83 -6.05
N SER A 26 0.88 -15.61 -5.75
CA SER A 26 0.35 -14.28 -5.42
C SER A 26 0.17 -14.12 -3.92
N TRP A 27 0.41 -12.92 -3.42
CA TRP A 27 0.37 -12.63 -1.99
C TRP A 27 -0.67 -11.57 -1.68
N GLN A 28 -1.46 -11.79 -0.63
CA GLN A 28 -2.36 -10.80 -0.05
C GLN A 28 -1.83 -10.34 1.30
N TYR A 29 -1.81 -9.03 1.51
CA TYR A 29 -1.38 -8.41 2.77
C TYR A 29 -2.59 -8.08 3.65
N PHE A 30 -2.58 -8.59 4.88
CA PHE A 30 -3.73 -8.50 5.78
C PHE A 30 -3.36 -8.26 7.25
N GLY A 31 -4.34 -7.82 8.03
CA GLY A 31 -4.28 -7.61 9.47
C GLY A 31 -5.36 -8.40 10.21
N ILE A 32 -5.23 -8.54 11.53
CA ILE A 32 -6.14 -9.35 12.36
C ILE A 32 -7.23 -8.48 12.97
N PRO A 33 -8.53 -8.77 12.76
CA PRO A 33 -9.63 -7.90 13.16
C PRO A 33 -10.04 -8.05 14.63
N VAL A 34 -9.34 -8.92 15.37
CA VAL A 34 -9.54 -9.24 16.78
C VAL A 34 -8.22 -9.07 17.53
N ASN A 35 -8.27 -8.95 18.87
CA ASN A 35 -7.06 -8.75 19.68
C ASN A 35 -5.95 -9.76 19.36
N GLU A 36 -6.30 -11.04 19.31
CA GLU A 36 -5.42 -12.10 18.87
C GLU A 36 -6.24 -13.30 18.37
N SER A 37 -5.65 -14.14 17.51
CA SER A 37 -6.27 -15.36 17.03
C SER A 37 -5.22 -16.33 16.49
N ASP A 38 -5.52 -17.62 16.55
CA ASP A 38 -4.87 -18.59 15.66
C ASP A 38 -5.33 -18.32 14.22
N PHE A 39 -4.50 -18.66 13.23
CA PHE A 39 -4.98 -18.62 11.85
C PHE A 39 -5.99 -19.77 11.64
N PRO A 40 -7.18 -19.49 11.08
CA PRO A 40 -8.21 -20.50 10.87
C PRO A 40 -7.89 -21.37 9.65
N TYR A 41 -6.85 -22.20 9.75
CA TYR A 41 -6.53 -23.22 8.75
C TYR A 41 -7.73 -24.14 8.50
N GLU A 42 -7.78 -24.78 7.34
CA GLU A 42 -8.84 -25.71 6.92
C GLU A 42 -10.21 -25.08 6.62
N HIS A 43 -10.39 -23.77 6.85
CA HIS A 43 -11.61 -23.06 6.46
C HIS A 43 -11.76 -22.94 4.93
N VAL A 44 -10.63 -22.96 4.22
CA VAL A 44 -10.56 -22.89 2.76
C VAL A 44 -9.71 -24.07 2.28
N ALA A 45 -10.04 -24.63 1.12
CA ALA A 45 -9.28 -25.74 0.54
C ALA A 45 -7.88 -25.29 0.12
N GLY A 46 -6.91 -26.22 0.21
CA GLY A 46 -5.50 -25.98 -0.10
C GLY A 46 -4.65 -25.84 1.16
N ASN A 47 -3.38 -25.49 0.97
CA ASN A 47 -2.43 -25.24 2.04
C ASN A 47 -2.06 -23.75 2.07
N GLU A 48 -2.42 -23.08 3.15
CA GLU A 48 -2.03 -21.70 3.37
C GLU A 48 -0.56 -21.58 3.81
N THR A 49 0.10 -20.54 3.29
CA THR A 49 1.33 -20.02 3.89
C THR A 49 1.05 -18.65 4.44
N VAL A 50 1.22 -18.49 5.75
CA VAL A 50 1.01 -17.24 6.46
C VAL A 50 2.33 -16.78 7.06
N ASN A 51 2.74 -15.56 6.70
CA ASN A 51 3.96 -14.94 7.22
C ASN A 51 3.65 -13.62 7.92
N GLN A 52 4.49 -13.27 8.88
CA GLN A 52 4.49 -12.03 9.65
C GLN A 52 5.69 -11.19 9.21
N TRP A 53 5.47 -9.88 9.06
CA TRP A 53 6.56 -8.95 8.83
C TRP A 53 7.35 -8.68 10.11
N VAL A 54 8.67 -8.83 10.06
CA VAL A 54 9.58 -8.62 11.20
C VAL A 54 10.65 -7.61 10.83
N GLU A 55 10.44 -6.33 11.16
CA GLU A 55 11.38 -5.24 10.86
C GLU A 55 12.80 -5.48 11.39
N PRO A 56 13.01 -6.04 12.61
CA PRO A 56 14.37 -6.31 13.09
C PRO A 56 15.09 -7.48 12.41
N PHE A 57 14.42 -8.26 11.56
CA PHE A 57 15.06 -9.40 10.90
C PHE A 57 15.91 -8.94 9.70
N ASN A 58 17.13 -9.46 9.59
CA ASN A 58 18.01 -9.21 8.44
C ASN A 58 17.88 -10.32 7.39
N GLY A 59 17.64 -9.95 6.14
CA GLY A 59 17.34 -10.87 5.04
C GLY A 59 15.84 -10.89 4.74
N ASP A 60 15.25 -12.07 4.58
CA ASP A 60 13.80 -12.17 4.36
C ASP A 60 13.03 -11.82 5.63
N LYS A 61 12.44 -10.62 5.65
CA LYS A 61 11.65 -10.10 6.77
C LYS A 61 10.33 -10.83 6.95
N TRP A 62 9.88 -11.59 5.95
CA TRP A 62 8.72 -12.46 6.08
C TRP A 62 9.10 -13.71 6.85
N ARG A 63 8.64 -13.79 8.09
CA ARG A 63 8.87 -14.95 8.97
C ARG A 63 7.58 -15.75 9.09
N PRO A 64 7.62 -17.08 9.22
CA PRO A 64 6.43 -17.88 9.50
C PRO A 64 5.65 -17.27 10.67
N ALA A 65 4.34 -17.10 10.49
CA ALA A 65 3.48 -16.54 11.52
C ALA A 65 2.85 -17.66 12.38
N PRO A 66 2.69 -17.46 13.70
CA PRO A 66 3.18 -16.33 14.48
C PRO A 66 4.71 -16.36 14.67
N TYR A 67 5.32 -15.19 14.78
CA TYR A 67 6.76 -15.08 15.03
C TYR A 67 7.04 -14.78 16.50
N ALA A 68 7.97 -15.52 17.10
CA ALA A 68 8.34 -15.37 18.51
C ALA A 68 8.69 -13.90 18.86
N PRO A 69 8.23 -13.37 20.01
CA PRO A 69 7.61 -14.10 21.12
C PRO A 69 6.09 -14.30 20.99
N ASP A 70 5.47 -13.90 19.89
CA ASP A 70 4.04 -14.10 19.71
C ASP A 70 3.74 -15.60 19.57
N THR A 71 2.68 -16.05 20.26
CA THR A 71 2.16 -17.42 20.13
C THR A 71 0.90 -17.48 19.26
N LYS A 72 0.35 -16.32 18.89
CA LYS A 72 -0.85 -16.13 18.06
C LYS A 72 -0.67 -14.93 17.15
N LEU A 73 -1.50 -14.83 16.11
CA LEU A 73 -1.56 -13.62 15.31
C LEU A 73 -2.14 -12.49 16.18
N GLN A 74 -1.55 -11.31 16.12
CA GLN A 74 -1.84 -10.17 16.99
C GLN A 74 -2.45 -9.04 16.18
N LYS A 75 -3.35 -8.26 16.81
CA LYS A 75 -3.83 -7.02 16.21
C LYS A 75 -2.68 -6.07 15.86
N PHE A 76 -2.92 -5.29 14.82
CA PHE A 76 -2.07 -4.26 14.23
C PHE A 76 -0.74 -4.71 13.65
N LYS A 77 -0.36 -5.98 13.79
CA LYS A 77 0.77 -6.54 13.04
C LYS A 77 0.36 -6.82 11.60
N GLY A 78 1.32 -6.61 10.69
CA GLY A 78 1.15 -6.89 9.28
C GLY A 78 1.51 -8.33 8.92
N TYR A 79 0.60 -8.99 8.21
CA TYR A 79 0.75 -10.35 7.72
C TYR A 79 0.63 -10.40 6.19
N GLN A 80 1.15 -11.49 5.61
CA GLN A 80 0.83 -11.88 4.24
C GLN A 80 0.35 -13.33 4.20
N ILE A 81 -0.50 -13.62 3.23
CA ILE A 81 -1.04 -14.96 2.98
C ILE A 81 -1.02 -15.28 1.50
N THR A 82 -0.84 -16.57 1.21
CA THR A 82 -1.11 -17.20 -0.08
C THR A 82 -1.64 -18.60 0.18
N ASN A 83 -2.35 -19.15 -0.80
CA ASN A 83 -2.80 -20.54 -0.81
C ASN A 83 -2.19 -21.25 -2.04
N ASP A 84 -1.93 -22.56 -1.96
CA ASP A 84 -1.31 -23.34 -3.06
C ASP A 84 -2.32 -23.81 -4.14
N VAL A 85 -3.61 -23.52 -3.97
CA VAL A 85 -4.62 -23.79 -5.00
C VAL A 85 -4.28 -23.07 -6.31
N GLN A 86 -4.60 -23.73 -7.42
CA GLN A 86 -4.29 -23.24 -8.77
C GLN A 86 -5.36 -22.33 -9.38
N ALA A 87 -6.49 -22.19 -8.70
CA ALA A 87 -7.61 -21.32 -9.06
C ALA A 87 -7.91 -20.35 -7.93
N GLN A 88 -8.52 -19.20 -8.26
CA GLN A 88 -8.85 -18.20 -7.26
C GLN A 88 -9.72 -18.79 -6.14
N PRO A 89 -9.33 -18.68 -4.86
CA PRO A 89 -10.12 -19.19 -3.75
C PRO A 89 -11.50 -18.51 -3.71
N THR A 90 -12.52 -19.24 -3.27
CA THR A 90 -13.87 -18.68 -3.04
C THR A 90 -14.32 -18.79 -1.58
N GLY A 91 -13.54 -19.49 -0.75
CA GLY A 91 -13.82 -19.66 0.67
C GLY A 91 -13.43 -18.43 1.50
N VAL A 92 -13.96 -18.37 2.73
CA VAL A 92 -13.70 -17.29 3.67
C VAL A 92 -13.13 -17.84 4.99
N TYR A 93 -12.13 -17.15 5.51
CA TYR A 93 -11.53 -17.42 6.82
C TYR A 93 -12.35 -16.70 7.89
N SER A 94 -12.64 -17.34 9.02
CA SER A 94 -13.42 -16.73 10.10
C SER A 94 -12.57 -16.53 11.34
N PHE A 95 -12.35 -15.27 11.71
CA PHE A 95 -11.67 -14.89 12.95
C PHE A 95 -12.71 -14.59 14.03
N LYS A 96 -12.64 -15.30 15.15
CA LYS A 96 -13.54 -15.11 16.30
C LYS A 96 -12.75 -14.58 17.49
N GLY A 97 -13.20 -13.49 18.08
CA GLY A 97 -12.53 -12.89 19.23
C GLY A 97 -13.10 -11.54 19.63
N THR A 98 -12.34 -10.80 20.42
CA THR A 98 -12.71 -9.44 20.85
C THR A 98 -12.23 -8.42 19.82
N LEU A 99 -13.15 -7.61 19.30
CA LEU A 99 -12.88 -6.57 18.32
C LEU A 99 -12.12 -5.39 18.94
N CYS A 100 -11.32 -4.71 18.12
CA CYS A 100 -10.67 -3.48 18.55
C CYS A 100 -11.63 -2.29 18.43
N VAL A 101 -11.91 -1.61 19.56
CA VAL A 101 -12.88 -0.50 19.66
C VAL A 101 -12.31 0.75 20.33
N CYS A 102 -11.00 0.94 20.25
CA CYS A 102 -10.28 2.07 20.84
C CYS A 102 -9.12 2.51 19.93
N ASP A 103 -8.55 3.66 20.22
CA ASP A 103 -7.32 4.12 19.57
C ASP A 103 -6.21 3.08 19.68
N ALA A 104 -5.38 3.01 18.65
CA ALA A 104 -4.20 2.16 18.63
C ALA A 104 -2.95 2.99 18.89
N PHE A 105 -2.02 2.45 19.67
CA PHE A 105 -0.70 3.01 19.90
C PHE A 105 0.32 1.96 19.49
N LEU A 106 0.98 2.20 18.36
CA LEU A 106 1.82 1.22 17.66
C LEU A 106 3.28 1.59 17.82
N ASN A 107 4.06 0.71 18.43
CA ASN A 107 5.50 0.89 18.52
C ASN A 107 6.16 0.47 17.20
N LEU A 108 6.72 1.45 16.50
CA LEU A 108 7.49 1.24 15.27
C LEU A 108 8.97 1.17 15.60
N THR A 109 9.73 0.37 14.84
CA THR A 109 11.17 0.19 15.04
C THR A 109 11.96 0.54 13.78
N ARG A 110 13.19 1.01 13.98
CA ARG A 110 14.18 1.23 12.93
C ARG A 110 15.49 0.60 13.36
N THR A 111 15.65 -0.67 13.04
CA THR A 111 16.76 -1.50 13.50
C THR A 111 18.00 -1.21 12.66
N SER A 112 19.14 -0.93 13.30
CA SER A 112 20.40 -0.71 12.58
C SER A 112 20.98 -2.03 12.04
N GLY A 113 21.66 -1.98 10.90
CA GLY A 113 22.37 -3.14 10.34
C GLY A 113 21.50 -4.20 9.67
N VAL A 114 20.22 -3.89 9.39
CA VAL A 114 19.30 -4.79 8.67
C VAL A 114 18.87 -4.17 7.35
N ASN A 115 18.57 -5.01 6.35
CA ASN A 115 17.94 -4.56 5.11
C ASN A 115 16.58 -3.91 5.40
N TYR A 116 16.14 -2.94 4.58
CA TYR A 116 14.87 -2.21 4.76
C TYR A 116 14.61 -1.71 6.20
N SER A 117 15.66 -1.22 6.88
CA SER A 117 15.56 -0.63 8.22
C SER A 117 14.49 0.46 8.27
N GLY A 118 13.63 0.42 9.30
CA GLY A 118 12.55 1.37 9.52
C GLY A 118 11.27 1.07 8.74
N ALA A 119 11.23 0.04 7.90
CA ALA A 119 10.04 -0.38 7.19
C ALA A 119 9.14 -1.21 8.12
N ASN A 120 8.03 -0.64 8.58
CA ASN A 120 7.09 -1.27 9.50
C ASN A 120 5.76 -1.55 8.79
N LEU A 121 5.29 -2.79 8.85
CA LEU A 121 4.01 -3.19 8.26
C LEU A 121 2.93 -3.29 9.35
N ILE A 122 1.84 -2.57 9.13
CA ILE A 122 0.73 -2.41 10.07
C ILE A 122 -0.54 -2.97 9.45
N GLY A 123 -1.25 -3.81 10.20
CA GLY A 123 -2.56 -4.33 9.79
C GLY A 123 -3.71 -3.48 10.30
N ASN A 124 -4.62 -3.04 9.42
CA ASN A 124 -5.88 -2.44 9.87
C ASN A 124 -6.73 -3.48 10.60
N SER A 125 -6.73 -3.41 11.92
CA SER A 125 -7.40 -4.38 12.80
C SER A 125 -8.80 -3.93 13.22
N TYR A 126 -9.27 -2.83 12.64
CA TYR A 126 -10.62 -2.34 12.83
C TYR A 126 -11.56 -2.95 11.80
N THR A 127 -12.84 -3.04 12.15
CA THR A 127 -13.92 -3.38 11.21
C THR A 127 -14.26 -2.21 10.28
N GLY A 128 -13.73 -1.01 10.52
CA GLY A 128 -13.82 0.18 9.66
C GLY A 128 -12.56 0.40 8.82
N ALA A 129 -12.66 1.30 7.84
CA ALA A 129 -11.51 1.77 7.08
C ALA A 129 -10.79 2.90 7.84
N ILE A 130 -9.46 2.95 7.76
CA ILE A 130 -8.67 4.05 8.32
C ILE A 130 -8.58 5.15 7.28
N ASP A 131 -9.04 6.36 7.62
CA ASP A 131 -8.78 7.56 6.82
C ASP A 131 -7.28 7.90 6.87
N ILE A 132 -6.60 7.99 5.72
CA ILE A 132 -5.16 8.25 5.65
C ILE A 132 -4.83 9.67 6.13
N LYS A 133 -5.72 10.65 5.89
CA LYS A 133 -5.55 12.06 6.28
C LYS A 133 -5.82 12.29 7.75
N GLN A 134 -6.88 11.70 8.27
CA GLN A 134 -7.42 12.05 9.58
C GLN A 134 -7.27 10.93 10.62
N GLY A 135 -7.21 9.68 10.17
CA GLY A 135 -7.17 8.52 11.05
C GLY A 135 -5.77 8.19 11.60
N ILE A 136 -4.71 8.71 10.99
CA ILE A 136 -3.32 8.42 11.39
C ILE A 136 -2.64 9.68 11.92
N VAL A 137 -2.12 9.58 13.15
CA VAL A 137 -1.22 10.59 13.73
C VAL A 137 0.21 10.12 13.54
N PHE A 138 0.88 10.69 12.55
CA PHE A 138 2.27 10.39 12.25
C PHE A 138 3.19 11.15 13.21
N PRO A 139 4.07 10.45 13.95
CA PRO A 139 5.09 11.11 14.75
C PRO A 139 6.22 11.66 13.85
N PRO A 140 7.04 12.61 14.33
CA PRO A 140 8.10 13.24 13.53
C PRO A 140 9.13 12.28 12.93
N GLU A 141 9.31 11.10 13.53
CA GLU A 141 10.24 10.07 13.10
C GLU A 141 9.77 9.28 11.87
N VAL A 142 8.51 9.45 11.46
CA VAL A 142 7.87 8.65 10.41
C VAL A 142 7.56 9.53 9.20
N GLU A 143 7.84 9.00 8.00
CA GLU A 143 7.35 9.56 6.75
C GLU A 143 5.81 9.58 6.79
N GLN A 144 5.18 10.73 6.57
CA GLN A 144 3.72 10.91 6.53
C GLN A 144 3.13 10.37 5.22
N THR A 145 3.53 9.15 4.88
CA THR A 145 3.23 8.44 3.64
C THR A 145 2.98 6.98 3.99
N VAL A 146 1.84 6.45 3.53
CA VAL A 146 1.54 5.03 3.63
C VAL A 146 1.83 4.36 2.29
N TYR A 147 2.33 3.12 2.33
CA TYR A 147 2.53 2.32 1.14
C TYR A 147 1.50 1.19 1.17
N LEU A 148 0.66 1.15 0.13
CA LEU A 148 -0.44 0.19 0.00
C LEU A 148 -0.06 -0.85 -1.04
N PHE A 149 -0.37 -2.10 -0.77
CA PHE A 149 -0.04 -3.21 -1.65
C PHE A 149 -1.31 -3.90 -2.14
N ASN A 150 -1.40 -4.14 -3.43
CA ASN A 150 -2.47 -4.93 -4.00
C ASN A 150 -2.08 -6.39 -4.03
N THR A 151 -3.08 -7.25 -3.86
CA THR A 151 -2.87 -8.69 -3.97
C THR A 151 -2.44 -9.05 -5.38
N GLY A 152 -1.44 -9.91 -5.52
CA GLY A 152 -1.03 -10.39 -6.84
C GLY A 152 0.36 -11.01 -6.83
N THR A 153 0.77 -11.50 -8.00
CA THR A 153 2.10 -12.08 -8.21
C THR A 153 3.12 -11.02 -8.58
N ARG A 154 4.39 -11.35 -8.41
CA ARG A 154 5.49 -10.53 -8.92
C ARG A 154 5.44 -10.37 -10.45
N ASP A 155 4.97 -11.38 -11.19
CA ASP A 155 4.81 -11.22 -12.63
C ASP A 155 3.61 -10.35 -12.99
N GLN A 156 2.55 -10.29 -12.19
CA GLN A 156 1.45 -9.34 -12.40
C GLN A 156 1.90 -7.91 -12.11
N TRP A 157 2.78 -7.71 -11.13
CA TRP A 157 3.51 -6.45 -10.97
C TRP A 157 4.30 -6.12 -12.24
N ARG A 158 5.03 -7.10 -12.80
CA ARG A 158 5.84 -6.89 -14.02
C ARG A 158 4.99 -6.60 -15.25
N LYS A 159 3.99 -7.43 -15.55
CA LYS A 159 3.22 -7.53 -16.80
C LYS A 159 2.12 -6.47 -16.97
N LEU A 160 2.35 -5.26 -16.50
CA LEU A 160 1.36 -4.20 -16.64
C LEU A 160 1.29 -3.77 -18.11
N ASN A 161 0.42 -4.45 -18.88
CA ASN A 161 0.07 -4.10 -20.25
C ASN A 161 -0.42 -2.64 -20.29
N GLY A 162 0.29 -1.83 -21.07
CA GLY A 162 -0.10 -0.46 -21.34
C GLY A 162 -1.50 -0.33 -21.94
N SER A 163 -2.18 0.71 -21.46
CA SER A 163 -3.51 1.26 -21.77
C SER A 163 -4.65 0.36 -22.33
N THR A 164 -5.74 0.39 -21.57
CA THR A 164 -7.19 0.38 -21.94
C THR A 164 -8.01 0.18 -20.67
N VAL A 165 -7.39 -0.29 -19.59
CA VAL A 165 -8.07 -0.55 -18.33
C VAL A 165 -7.69 0.55 -17.35
N SER A 166 -8.70 1.26 -16.81
CA SER A 166 -8.56 2.18 -15.68
C SER A 166 -8.51 1.40 -14.34
N GLY A 167 -7.89 1.96 -13.30
CA GLY A 167 -7.94 1.41 -11.93
C GLY A 167 -6.74 0.57 -11.47
N TYR A 168 -6.75 0.23 -10.18
CA TYR A 168 -5.71 -0.51 -9.46
C TYR A 168 -5.48 -1.93 -10.00
N ARG A 169 -4.21 -2.37 -10.11
CA ARG A 169 -3.86 -3.72 -10.62
C ARG A 169 -3.27 -4.63 -9.55
N ALA A 170 -3.41 -5.93 -9.80
CA ALA A 170 -2.87 -6.98 -8.96
C ALA A 170 -1.34 -6.87 -8.86
N GLY A 171 -0.80 -7.06 -7.66
CA GLY A 171 0.64 -7.05 -7.39
C GLY A 171 1.29 -5.66 -7.38
N GLN A 172 0.59 -4.57 -7.69
CA GLN A 172 1.15 -3.22 -7.59
C GLN A 172 1.26 -2.72 -6.15
N TYR A 173 2.16 -1.78 -5.91
CA TYR A 173 2.14 -0.92 -4.73
C TYR A 173 1.88 0.53 -5.11
N LEU A 174 1.46 1.32 -4.12
CA LEU A 174 1.28 2.75 -4.24
C LEU A 174 1.73 3.45 -2.97
N SER A 175 2.60 4.46 -3.11
CA SER A 175 2.87 5.43 -2.04
C SER A 175 1.78 6.49 -2.02
N VAL A 176 1.25 6.78 -0.83
CA VAL A 176 0.15 7.72 -0.62
C VAL A 176 0.54 8.67 0.49
N PRO A 177 1.07 9.85 0.15
CA PRO A 177 1.33 10.91 1.11
C PRO A 177 0.04 11.44 1.73
N LYS A 178 0.12 11.82 3.01
CA LYS A 178 -1.03 12.26 3.80
C LYS A 178 -1.82 13.38 3.10
N ASN A 179 -1.15 14.40 2.57
CA ASN A 179 -1.84 15.60 2.06
C ASN A 179 -2.47 15.38 0.67
N THR A 180 -1.94 14.42 -0.10
CA THR A 180 -2.41 14.07 -1.45
C THR A 180 -3.36 12.87 -1.47
N ALA A 181 -3.53 12.16 -0.35
CA ALA A 181 -4.50 11.08 -0.21
C ALA A 181 -5.92 11.52 -0.66
N GLY A 182 -6.56 10.74 -1.53
CA GLY A 182 -7.87 11.05 -2.11
C GLY A 182 -7.87 12.00 -3.32
N GLN A 183 -6.71 12.49 -3.76
CA GLN A 183 -6.57 13.34 -4.95
C GLN A 183 -6.11 12.51 -6.16
N ASP A 184 -6.59 12.81 -7.37
CA ASP A 184 -6.14 12.17 -8.63
C ASP A 184 -6.07 10.64 -8.61
N ASN A 185 -7.12 10.04 -8.07
CA ASN A 185 -7.26 8.59 -7.87
C ASN A 185 -6.21 7.98 -6.92
N LEU A 186 -5.53 8.77 -6.10
CA LEU A 186 -4.84 8.25 -4.93
C LEU A 186 -5.87 7.80 -3.89
N PRO A 187 -5.63 6.66 -3.21
CA PRO A 187 -6.39 6.22 -2.06
C PRO A 187 -6.55 7.30 -1.00
N ASP A 188 -7.72 7.36 -0.38
CA ASP A 188 -7.98 8.17 0.82
C ASP A 188 -8.06 7.33 2.10
N ARG A 189 -8.19 6.00 1.97
CA ARG A 189 -8.43 5.10 3.09
C ARG A 189 -7.76 3.74 2.94
N ILE A 190 -7.51 3.11 4.08
CA ILE A 190 -7.02 1.73 4.21
C ILE A 190 -8.21 0.86 4.64
N PRO A 191 -8.70 -0.06 3.78
CA PRO A 191 -9.84 -0.92 4.12
C PRO A 191 -9.60 -1.78 5.36
N SER A 192 -10.69 -2.23 5.98
CA SER A 192 -10.62 -3.21 7.08
C SER A 192 -9.79 -4.43 6.69
N MET A 193 -9.03 -4.94 7.64
CA MET A 193 -8.13 -6.09 7.48
C MET A 193 -7.02 -5.91 6.45
N HIS A 194 -6.85 -4.74 5.85
CA HIS A 194 -5.75 -4.50 4.93
C HIS A 194 -4.49 -4.05 5.66
N SER A 195 -3.32 -4.52 5.20
CA SER A 195 -2.04 -4.09 5.74
C SER A 195 -1.39 -3.00 4.90
N PHE A 196 -0.74 -2.05 5.56
CA PHE A 196 -0.02 -0.94 4.92
C PHE A 196 1.35 -0.79 5.56
N LEU A 197 2.32 -0.34 4.78
CA LEU A 197 3.68 -0.08 5.27
C LEU A 197 3.84 1.40 5.57
N VAL A 198 4.57 1.71 6.64
CA VAL A 198 5.10 3.04 6.95
C VAL A 198 6.61 2.95 7.11
N LYS A 199 7.31 4.05 6.84
CA LYS A 199 8.77 4.11 6.93
C LYS A 199 9.21 5.12 7.97
N MET A 200 10.06 4.67 8.89
CA MET A 200 10.77 5.56 9.80
C MET A 200 11.95 6.22 9.07
N GLN A 201 12.02 7.54 9.14
CA GLN A 201 13.10 8.34 8.56
C GLN A 201 14.25 8.58 9.54
N ASN A 202 13.96 8.61 10.83
CA ASN A 202 14.97 8.78 11.89
C ASN A 202 14.51 8.09 13.19
N GLY A 203 15.29 8.21 14.27
CA GLY A 203 15.02 7.53 15.53
C GLY A 203 15.26 6.01 15.48
N ALA A 204 15.30 5.37 16.65
CA ALA A 204 15.38 3.91 16.78
C ALA A 204 13.99 3.27 16.95
N SER A 205 13.06 4.02 17.54
CA SER A 205 11.66 3.63 17.72
C SER A 205 10.77 4.87 17.91
N CYS A 206 9.48 4.76 17.61
CA CYS A 206 8.50 5.81 17.87
C CYS A 206 7.10 5.19 18.07
N THR A 207 6.13 5.97 18.54
CA THR A 207 4.74 5.53 18.65
C THR A 207 3.89 6.22 17.59
N LEU A 208 3.29 5.43 16.70
CA LEU A 208 2.27 5.89 15.75
C LEU A 208 0.88 5.62 16.32
N GLN A 209 -0.02 6.59 16.19
CA GLN A 209 -1.39 6.46 16.70
C GLN A 209 -2.38 6.33 15.54
N ILE A 210 -3.37 5.45 15.72
CA ILE A 210 -4.54 5.36 14.84
C ILE A 210 -5.78 5.73 15.67
N LEU A 211 -6.52 6.74 15.22
CA LEU A 211 -7.68 7.30 15.91
C LEU A 211 -8.95 6.53 15.55
N TYR A 212 -9.61 5.94 16.55
CA TYR A 212 -10.79 5.11 16.34
C TYR A 212 -12.02 5.92 15.94
N ASP A 213 -12.16 7.14 16.45
CA ASP A 213 -13.30 8.03 16.16
C ASP A 213 -13.25 8.63 14.74
N LYS A 214 -12.11 8.48 14.03
CA LYS A 214 -11.91 8.92 12.64
C LYS A 214 -12.07 7.79 11.62
N LEU A 215 -12.42 6.59 12.05
CA LEU A 215 -12.64 5.48 11.14
C LEU A 215 -13.85 5.75 10.23
N LEU A 216 -13.73 5.31 8.99
CA LEU A 216 -14.77 5.43 7.98
C LEU A 216 -15.47 4.09 7.81
N LYS A 217 -16.72 4.15 7.35
CA LYS A 217 -17.41 2.94 6.85
C LYS A 217 -16.65 2.40 5.65
N ASN A 218 -16.44 1.07 5.61
CA ASN A 218 -15.93 0.43 4.39
C ASN A 218 -16.93 0.64 3.25
N THR A 219 -16.42 1.14 2.14
CA THR A 219 -17.16 1.31 0.89
C THR A 219 -16.67 0.28 -0.11
N THR A 220 -17.59 -0.30 -0.87
CA THR A 220 -17.24 -1.12 -2.02
C THR A 220 -17.53 -0.34 -3.30
N VAL A 221 -16.77 -0.63 -4.36
CA VAL A 221 -17.10 -0.17 -5.71
C VAL A 221 -17.19 -1.33 -6.66
N ASN A 222 -17.94 -1.11 -7.74
CA ASN A 222 -17.98 -2.01 -8.88
C ASN A 222 -16.61 -2.07 -9.56
N ASN A 223 -16.09 -3.28 -9.72
CA ASN A 223 -14.83 -3.60 -10.38
C ASN A 223 -14.97 -3.67 -11.92
N GLY A 224 -16.04 -3.08 -12.48
CA GLY A 224 -16.32 -3.11 -13.93
C GLY A 224 -16.74 -4.47 -14.51
N ASN A 225 -16.54 -5.58 -13.80
CA ASN A 225 -16.87 -6.94 -14.22
C ASN A 225 -18.06 -7.56 -13.45
N GLY A 226 -18.86 -6.72 -12.76
CA GLY A 226 -19.98 -7.17 -11.91
C GLY A 226 -19.59 -7.61 -10.49
N THR A 227 -18.30 -7.62 -10.13
CA THR A 227 -17.85 -7.85 -8.74
C THR A 227 -17.65 -6.53 -7.99
N HIS A 228 -17.77 -6.56 -6.67
CA HIS A 228 -17.52 -5.41 -5.80
C HIS A 228 -16.16 -5.57 -5.10
N LEU A 229 -15.30 -4.55 -5.16
CA LEU A 229 -14.04 -4.51 -4.41
C LEU A 229 -14.12 -3.49 -3.29
N ALA A 230 -13.49 -3.79 -2.14
CA ALA A 230 -13.28 -2.80 -1.09
C ALA A 230 -12.48 -1.62 -1.67
N TRP A 231 -13.10 -0.45 -1.72
CA TRP A 231 -12.57 0.71 -2.40
C TRP A 231 -11.64 1.47 -1.46
N ARG A 232 -10.45 1.80 -1.98
CA ARG A 232 -9.40 2.51 -1.22
C ARG A 232 -9.50 4.02 -1.35
N SER A 233 -10.40 4.54 -2.17
CA SER A 233 -10.74 5.95 -2.27
C SER A 233 -12.23 6.16 -1.93
N GLY A 234 -12.68 7.38 -1.61
CA GLY A 234 -14.09 7.75 -1.65
C GLY A 234 -14.54 8.04 -3.09
N ASN A 235 -15.56 8.89 -3.27
CA ASN A 235 -15.67 9.66 -4.51
C ASN A 235 -14.38 10.47 -4.63
N SER A 236 -13.43 10.01 -5.47
CA SER A 236 -12.23 10.77 -5.79
C SER A 236 -12.68 12.16 -6.21
N GLY A 237 -12.33 13.19 -5.45
CA GLY A 237 -12.57 14.56 -5.90
C GLY A 237 -11.73 14.82 -7.14
N SER A 238 -12.16 15.76 -7.98
CA SER A 238 -11.22 16.48 -8.85
C SER A 238 -10.01 16.91 -8.01
N ALA A 239 -8.80 16.89 -8.57
CA ALA A 239 -7.64 17.47 -7.92
C ALA A 239 -8.05 18.81 -7.30
N ASN A 240 -7.77 19.05 -6.02
CA ASN A 240 -8.03 20.36 -5.41
C ASN A 240 -6.82 21.29 -5.61
N MET A 241 -5.76 20.76 -6.21
CA MET A 241 -4.50 21.42 -6.47
C MET A 241 -4.12 21.19 -7.93
N PRO A 242 -3.31 22.07 -8.53
CA PRO A 242 -2.76 21.78 -9.84
C PRO A 242 -1.89 20.53 -9.75
N SER A 243 -2.21 19.56 -10.60
CA SER A 243 -1.51 18.29 -10.68
C SER A 243 -1.25 17.88 -12.13
N LEU A 244 -0.21 17.07 -12.28
CA LEU A 244 0.18 16.37 -13.49
C LEU A 244 0.36 14.89 -13.13
N VAL A 245 -0.40 14.03 -13.79
CA VAL A 245 -0.20 12.57 -13.74
C VAL A 245 0.49 12.14 -15.02
N MET A 246 1.58 11.40 -14.88
CA MET A 246 2.32 10.83 -15.99
C MET A 246 2.31 9.31 -15.91
N ASP A 247 1.90 8.68 -17.01
CA ASP A 247 2.00 7.24 -17.19
C ASP A 247 3.13 6.92 -18.17
N VAL A 248 3.93 5.91 -17.87
CA VAL A 248 4.82 5.28 -18.84
C VAL A 248 4.29 3.89 -19.17
N LEU A 249 4.18 3.62 -20.46
CA LEU A 249 3.68 2.37 -21.01
C LEU A 249 4.79 1.73 -21.86
N GLY A 250 5.40 0.67 -21.34
CA GLY A 250 6.32 -0.20 -22.06
C GLY A 250 5.63 -1.46 -22.58
N ASN A 251 6.37 -2.26 -23.34
CA ASN A 251 5.85 -3.51 -23.92
C ASN A 251 5.51 -4.57 -22.86
N GLU A 252 6.23 -4.58 -21.75
CA GLU A 252 6.04 -5.59 -20.69
C GLU A 252 5.61 -4.97 -19.36
N SER A 253 5.83 -3.68 -19.13
CA SER A 253 5.54 -3.02 -17.86
C SER A 253 5.05 -1.59 -18.04
N ALA A 254 4.35 -1.08 -17.04
CA ALA A 254 3.86 0.29 -16.99
C ALA A 254 4.01 0.85 -15.58
N ASP A 255 4.12 2.16 -15.47
CA ASP A 255 4.30 2.84 -14.19
C ASP A 255 3.69 4.25 -14.22
N ARG A 256 3.41 4.81 -13.04
CA ARG A 256 2.76 6.10 -12.88
C ARG A 256 3.50 6.98 -11.88
N LEU A 257 3.59 8.26 -12.24
CA LEU A 257 4.09 9.35 -11.43
C LEU A 257 2.96 10.37 -11.21
N TRP A 258 2.77 10.80 -9.97
CA TRP A 258 1.90 11.92 -9.62
C TRP A 258 2.76 13.11 -9.21
N ILE A 259 2.50 14.27 -9.79
CA ILE A 259 3.12 15.54 -9.41
C ILE A 259 2.01 16.50 -9.01
N PHE A 260 2.12 17.07 -7.82
CA PHE A 260 1.25 18.11 -7.29
C PHE A 260 2.06 19.39 -7.14
N THR A 261 1.48 20.54 -7.48
CA THR A 261 2.19 21.82 -7.37
C THR A 261 1.57 22.72 -6.32
N ASP A 262 2.39 23.28 -5.43
CA ASP A 262 2.03 24.33 -4.48
C ASP A 262 3.26 25.18 -4.15
N VAL A 263 3.13 26.51 -4.22
CA VAL A 263 4.25 27.45 -4.08
C VAL A 263 5.00 27.34 -2.74
N GLY A 264 4.37 26.75 -1.72
CA GLY A 264 4.96 26.53 -0.39
C GLY A 264 5.82 25.27 -0.27
N LEU A 265 5.91 24.45 -1.31
CA LEU A 265 6.69 23.21 -1.34
C LEU A 265 8.10 23.45 -1.86
N SER A 266 8.95 22.43 -1.78
CA SER A 266 10.32 22.43 -2.24
C SER A 266 10.53 21.41 -3.37
N PHE A 267 11.70 21.46 -4.02
CA PHE A 267 12.13 20.37 -4.90
C PHE A 267 12.82 19.23 -4.13
N GLY A 268 12.97 19.40 -2.81
CA GLY A 268 13.47 18.39 -1.88
C GLY A 268 12.36 17.51 -1.31
N PHE A 269 12.67 16.70 -0.30
CA PHE A 269 11.67 15.87 0.37
C PHE A 269 10.81 16.67 1.36
N ASP A 270 9.55 16.86 1.03
CA ASP A 270 8.48 17.47 1.83
C ASP A 270 7.61 16.39 2.49
N ASN A 271 7.84 16.19 3.79
CA ASN A 271 7.15 15.16 4.56
C ASN A 271 5.62 15.39 4.57
N GLY A 272 4.86 14.41 4.09
CA GLY A 272 3.39 14.48 3.97
C GLY A 272 2.89 14.87 2.58
N TRP A 273 3.79 15.34 1.71
CA TRP A 273 3.52 15.66 0.31
C TRP A 273 4.18 14.67 -0.65
N ASP A 274 5.36 14.14 -0.27
CA ASP A 274 6.12 13.22 -1.09
C ASP A 274 5.99 11.75 -0.67
N GLY A 275 5.91 10.90 -1.68
CA GLY A 275 5.93 9.45 -1.57
C GLY A 275 7.13 8.88 -2.29
N ARG A 276 8.15 8.43 -1.54
CA ARG A 276 9.32 7.76 -2.12
C ARG A 276 8.91 6.55 -2.94
N LYS A 277 9.65 6.27 -4.00
CA LYS A 277 9.46 5.10 -4.85
C LYS A 277 10.19 3.91 -4.25
N LEU A 278 9.51 2.76 -4.22
CA LEU A 278 10.16 1.47 -4.01
C LEU A 278 10.74 1.02 -5.37
N THR A 279 12.07 1.11 -5.49
CA THR A 279 12.78 0.76 -6.72
C THR A 279 12.92 -0.74 -6.87
N GLU A 280 12.76 -1.24 -8.09
CA GLU A 280 12.92 -2.65 -8.42
C GLU A 280 13.54 -2.81 -9.80
N LYS A 281 14.51 -3.71 -9.91
CA LYS A 281 15.23 -3.95 -11.17
C LYS A 281 14.36 -4.74 -12.15
N GLY A 282 14.49 -4.41 -13.45
CA GLY A 282 13.81 -5.14 -14.53
C GLY A 282 12.35 -4.74 -14.74
N LEU A 283 12.01 -3.51 -14.35
CA LEU A 283 10.71 -2.87 -14.54
C LEU A 283 10.91 -1.47 -15.10
N SER A 284 9.96 -1.01 -15.92
CA SER A 284 9.87 0.39 -16.29
C SER A 284 9.51 1.18 -15.05
N GLN A 285 10.33 2.16 -14.66
CA GLN A 285 10.10 2.99 -13.49
C GLN A 285 10.18 4.46 -13.85
N LEU A 286 9.08 5.18 -13.65
CA LEU A 286 8.98 6.63 -13.77
C LEU A 286 8.96 7.27 -12.38
N TYR A 287 9.75 8.32 -12.19
CA TYR A 287 9.85 9.01 -10.90
C TYR A 287 10.27 10.47 -11.06
N ALA A 288 9.82 11.32 -10.13
CA ALA A 288 10.42 12.63 -9.94
C ALA A 288 11.71 12.48 -9.12
N MET A 289 12.71 13.28 -9.44
CA MET A 289 13.97 13.32 -8.71
C MET A 289 14.00 14.55 -7.82
N SER A 290 14.44 14.34 -6.58
CA SER A 290 14.81 15.44 -5.69
C SER A 290 16.01 16.20 -6.27
N ASP A 291 16.00 17.52 -6.18
CA ASP A 291 17.20 18.34 -6.44
C ASP A 291 18.24 18.22 -5.32
N ILE A 292 17.78 17.83 -4.13
CA ILE A 292 18.56 17.61 -2.92
C ILE A 292 18.56 16.12 -2.58
N GLY A 293 19.68 15.44 -2.85
CA GLY A 293 19.86 14.02 -2.58
C GLY A 293 19.35 13.11 -3.72
N ASN A 294 19.64 11.81 -3.62
CA ASN A 294 19.30 10.82 -4.66
C ASN A 294 17.91 10.19 -4.45
N ASP A 295 16.97 10.92 -3.85
CA ASP A 295 15.62 10.43 -3.61
C ASP A 295 14.83 10.37 -4.93
N LYS A 296 14.11 9.27 -5.11
CA LYS A 296 13.19 9.03 -6.23
C LYS A 296 11.77 9.00 -5.69
N PHE A 297 10.86 9.81 -6.25
CA PHE A 297 9.48 9.94 -5.80
C PHE A 297 8.48 9.35 -6.79
N GLN A 298 7.51 8.58 -6.30
CA GLN A 298 6.33 8.14 -7.05
C GLN A 298 5.20 9.17 -6.96
N VAL A 299 5.09 9.86 -5.83
CA VAL A 299 4.24 11.04 -5.65
C VAL A 299 5.13 12.19 -5.21
N ALA A 300 5.12 13.30 -5.93
CA ALA A 300 5.95 14.47 -5.64
C ALA A 300 5.09 15.72 -5.46
N GLY A 301 5.36 16.49 -4.42
CA GLY A 301 4.88 17.84 -4.23
C GLY A 301 5.99 18.84 -4.54
N VAL A 302 5.78 19.76 -5.48
CA VAL A 302 6.82 20.69 -5.94
C VAL A 302 6.30 22.13 -6.00
N PRO A 303 7.16 23.16 -5.92
CA PRO A 303 6.70 24.55 -6.01
C PRO A 303 6.17 24.90 -7.40
N GLU A 304 6.80 24.33 -8.44
CA GLU A 304 6.45 24.53 -9.85
C GLU A 304 6.97 23.37 -10.70
N LEU A 305 6.52 23.27 -11.95
CA LEU A 305 6.99 22.24 -12.89
C LEU A 305 8.31 22.62 -13.58
N ASN A 306 8.69 23.90 -13.56
CA ASN A 306 9.93 24.36 -14.19
C ASN A 306 11.13 23.74 -13.49
N ASN A 307 12.08 23.22 -14.27
CA ASN A 307 13.29 22.54 -13.80
C ASN A 307 13.06 21.26 -12.99
N LEU A 308 11.82 20.74 -12.92
CA LEU A 308 11.57 19.45 -12.32
C LEU A 308 12.27 18.35 -13.13
N LEU A 309 13.13 17.60 -12.46
CA LEU A 309 13.82 16.47 -13.05
C LEU A 309 12.95 15.21 -12.95
N ILE A 310 12.69 14.59 -14.10
CA ILE A 310 11.96 13.33 -14.20
C ILE A 310 12.94 12.27 -14.68
N GLY A 311 13.08 11.22 -13.88
CA GLY A 311 13.88 10.06 -14.20
C GLY A 311 13.01 8.91 -14.74
N PHE A 312 13.59 8.16 -15.66
CA PHE A 312 12.99 6.97 -16.24
C PHE A 312 14.02 5.84 -16.31
N ASP A 313 13.72 4.73 -15.64
CA ASP A 313 14.45 3.47 -15.78
C ASP A 313 13.65 2.57 -16.72
N ALA A 314 14.25 2.12 -17.82
CA ALA A 314 13.61 1.22 -18.80
C ALA A 314 13.67 -0.25 -18.33
N ASP A 315 12.64 -1.07 -18.61
CA ASP A 315 12.71 -2.51 -18.33
C ASP A 315 13.68 -3.24 -19.27
N LYS A 316 13.71 -2.86 -20.55
CA LYS A 316 14.62 -3.35 -21.60
C LYS A 316 14.73 -2.37 -22.77
N ASP A 317 15.54 -2.67 -23.78
CA ASP A 317 15.54 -1.88 -25.01
C ASP A 317 14.18 -2.02 -25.73
N GLY A 318 13.57 -0.90 -26.09
CA GLY A 318 12.23 -0.92 -26.68
C GLY A 318 11.60 0.46 -26.89
N GLN A 319 10.33 0.44 -27.28
CA GLN A 319 9.48 1.63 -27.40
C GLN A 319 8.66 1.83 -26.14
N TYR A 320 8.53 3.09 -25.73
CA TYR A 320 7.77 3.49 -24.56
C TYR A 320 6.88 4.67 -24.93
N THR A 321 5.65 4.66 -24.42
CA THR A 321 4.72 5.77 -24.57
C THR A 321 4.58 6.48 -23.23
N LEU A 322 4.71 7.81 -23.25
CA LEU A 322 4.41 8.65 -22.10
C LEU A 322 3.06 9.32 -22.32
N GLU A 323 2.13 9.10 -21.39
CA GLU A 323 0.83 9.78 -21.37
C GLU A 323 0.80 10.80 -20.24
N PHE A 324 0.21 11.96 -20.50
CA PHE A 324 0.14 13.08 -19.57
C PHE A 324 -1.32 13.43 -19.35
N ALA A 325 -1.74 13.46 -18.09
CA ALA A 325 -3.04 13.94 -17.67
C ALA A 325 -2.85 15.13 -16.74
N LEU A 326 -3.18 16.32 -17.23
CA LEU A 326 -3.16 17.54 -16.44
C LEU A 326 -4.51 17.75 -15.76
N SER A 327 -4.49 18.23 -14.53
CA SER A 327 -5.70 18.75 -13.88
C SER A 327 -6.23 19.99 -14.59
N ASP A 328 -7.53 20.26 -14.41
CA ASP A 328 -8.22 21.44 -14.97
C ASP A 328 -7.59 22.78 -14.57
N HIS A 329 -6.76 22.81 -13.52
CA HIS A 329 -6.03 24.00 -13.08
C HIS A 329 -5.03 24.50 -14.14
N PHE A 330 -4.42 23.60 -14.91
CA PHE A 330 -3.48 23.97 -15.97
C PHE A 330 -4.18 24.33 -17.28
N ALA A 331 -5.47 23.99 -17.44
CA ALA A 331 -6.23 24.25 -18.68
C ALA A 331 -6.72 25.71 -18.81
N LYS A 332 -6.53 26.55 -17.78
CA LYS A 332 -7.01 27.95 -17.73
C LYS A 332 -5.88 29.00 -17.76
N GLY A 333 -4.65 28.58 -18.07
CA GLY A 333 -3.49 29.45 -18.27
C GLY A 333 -3.39 30.01 -19.68
#